data_AF-A0A7X4I1X3-F1
#
_entry.id   AF-A0A7X4I1X3-F1
#
_cell.length_a   1.000
_cell.length_b   1.000
_cell.length_c   1.000
_cell.angle_alpha   90.00
_cell.angle_beta   90.00
_cell.angle_gamma   90.00
#
_symmetry.space_group_name_H-M   'P 1'
#
loop_
_entity.id
_entity.type
_entity.pdbx_description
1 polymer ?
#
loop_
_entity_poly.entity_id
_entity_poly.type
_entity_poly.pdbx_seq_one_letter_code
_entity_poly.pdbx_strand_id
1 'polypeptide(L)'
;MPHGPARSHAPPTSPLRGWSLVVRGVAGGAFMGLANLVPGISGGTMLLAVGVYPQFIGAVAKASTLRFSPTALLLLACVGGGAAGAIAGGAGVIGTLLDGYPSAMYSLFIGLTLGGVPILWRMVQPLDRPVIGSAAGAIALMMLLAATDPERAGTGASSDAAAYAMLAVAGFSGGAAMILPGVSGAYLLLLLGQYRPIVDAVAAVASAARAGDADMAAAALFVLLPVAVGVGLGVVCVSNLVELLLERYRRTTLGFLLGLLLGSVVGLWPFAGVPSTAQAAAGAALALTGFAVSWTISRLGRAT
;
A
#
# COMPACT_ATOMS: atom_id res chain seq x y z
N MET A 1 -39.77 -24.05 11.23
CA MET A 1 -38.44 -24.29 11.86
C MET A 1 -37.69 -22.97 11.87
N PRO A 2 -37.27 -22.43 13.02
CA PRO A 2 -36.54 -21.17 13.03
C PRO A 2 -35.06 -21.40 12.71
N HIS A 3 -34.57 -20.73 11.67
CA HIS A 3 -33.16 -20.70 11.29
C HIS A 3 -32.36 -19.97 12.39
N GLY A 4 -31.47 -20.69 13.07
CA GLY A 4 -30.51 -20.08 14.00
C GLY A 4 -29.45 -19.26 13.24
N PRO A 5 -28.93 -18.17 13.83
CA PRO A 5 -27.88 -17.37 13.21
C PRO A 5 -26.58 -18.19 13.10
N ALA A 6 -25.99 -18.21 11.91
CA ALA A 6 -24.72 -18.85 11.64
C ALA A 6 -23.62 -18.22 12.53
N ARG A 7 -23.11 -18.99 13.49
CA ARG A 7 -21.98 -18.58 14.33
C ARG A 7 -20.71 -18.57 13.49
N SER A 8 -20.25 -17.39 13.10
CA SER A 8 -18.92 -17.21 12.49
C SER A 8 -17.85 -17.77 13.44
N HIS A 9 -17.22 -18.88 13.06
CA HIS A 9 -16.09 -19.46 13.78
C HIS A 9 -14.83 -18.64 13.46
N ALA A 10 -14.70 -17.46 14.05
CA ALA A 10 -13.40 -16.82 14.19
C ALA A 10 -12.62 -17.58 15.28
N PRO A 11 -11.37 -18.00 15.03
CA PRO A 11 -10.57 -18.67 16.06
C PRO A 11 -10.43 -17.75 17.29
N PRO A 12 -10.44 -18.31 18.53
CA PRO A 12 -10.29 -17.52 19.74
C PRO A 12 -8.88 -16.95 19.80
N THR A 13 -8.71 -15.71 19.35
CA THR A 13 -7.46 -14.98 19.58
C THR A 13 -7.48 -14.50 21.03
N SER A 14 -6.50 -14.93 21.82
CA SER A 14 -6.35 -14.44 23.18
C SER A 14 -6.24 -12.90 23.15
N PRO A 15 -6.94 -12.18 24.04
CA PRO A 15 -6.83 -10.73 24.08
C PRO A 15 -5.39 -10.35 24.38
N LEU A 16 -4.75 -9.62 23.47
CA LEU A 16 -3.43 -9.04 23.69
C LEU A 16 -3.51 -8.11 24.91
N ARG A 17 -2.70 -8.38 25.93
CA ARG A 17 -2.67 -7.61 27.18
C ARG A 17 -1.24 -7.39 27.66
N GLY A 18 -1.02 -6.25 28.30
CA GLY A 18 0.27 -5.89 28.89
C GLY A 18 1.41 -5.89 27.87
N TRP A 19 2.55 -6.47 28.26
CA TRP A 19 3.79 -6.49 27.48
C TRP A 19 3.66 -7.17 26.11
N SER A 20 2.84 -8.22 26.01
CA SER A 20 2.64 -8.94 24.74
C SER A 20 2.00 -8.08 23.65
N LEU A 21 1.14 -7.12 24.05
CA LEU A 21 0.53 -6.17 23.13
C LEU A 21 1.58 -5.20 22.60
N VAL A 22 2.42 -4.65 23.49
CA VAL A 22 3.44 -3.68 23.11
C VAL A 22 4.47 -4.30 22.17
N VAL A 23 5.06 -5.44 22.55
CA VAL A 23 6.09 -6.11 21.75
C VAL A 23 5.55 -6.50 20.37
N ARG A 24 4.41 -7.18 20.32
CA ARG A 24 3.82 -7.62 19.04
C ARG A 24 3.28 -6.45 18.22
N GLY A 25 2.78 -5.41 18.88
CA GLY A 25 2.33 -4.19 18.24
C GLY A 25 3.48 -3.43 17.57
N VAL A 26 4.58 -3.21 18.29
CA VAL A 26 5.78 -2.54 17.74
C VAL A 26 6.41 -3.38 16.64
N ALA A 27 6.60 -4.68 16.85
CA ALA A 27 7.16 -5.57 15.83
C ALA A 27 6.27 -5.66 14.58
N GLY A 28 4.96 -5.83 14.78
CA GLY A 28 3.97 -5.83 13.69
C GLY A 28 3.95 -4.50 12.94
N GLY A 29 4.02 -3.39 13.67
CA GLY A 29 4.19 -2.05 13.10
C GLY A 29 5.45 -1.94 12.25
N ALA A 30 6.60 -2.37 12.76
CA ALA A 30 7.86 -2.30 12.02
C ALA A 30 7.81 -3.12 10.72
N PHE A 31 7.31 -4.35 10.74
CA PHE A 31 7.13 -5.15 9.53
C PHE A 31 6.13 -4.54 8.56
N MET A 32 5.02 -3.97 9.06
CA MET A 32 4.07 -3.23 8.25
C MET A 32 4.72 -2.00 7.58
N GLY A 33 5.52 -1.24 8.31
CA GLY A 33 6.24 -0.07 7.80
C GLY A 33 7.23 -0.43 6.70
N LEU A 34 8.04 -1.47 6.91
CA LEU A 34 8.96 -1.98 5.88
C LEU A 34 8.21 -2.49 4.64
N ALA A 35 7.10 -3.20 4.82
CA ALA A 35 6.26 -3.61 3.71
C ALA A 35 5.68 -2.42 2.94
N ASN A 36 5.31 -1.33 3.62
CA ASN A 36 4.78 -0.12 3.00
C ASN A 36 5.85 0.72 2.27
N LEU A 37 7.14 0.45 2.48
CA LEU A 37 8.23 1.00 1.67
C LEU A 37 8.47 0.22 0.38
N VAL A 38 7.77 -0.89 0.16
CA VAL A 38 8.02 -1.76 -1.01
C VAL A 38 6.70 -2.07 -1.70
N PRO A 39 6.43 -1.48 -2.88
CA PRO A 39 5.23 -1.76 -3.64
C PRO A 39 5.05 -3.26 -3.92
N GLY A 40 3.81 -3.73 -3.76
CA GLY A 40 3.46 -5.14 -3.97
C GLY A 40 3.56 -6.01 -2.72
N ILE A 41 4.09 -5.51 -1.60
CA ILE A 41 4.02 -6.18 -0.29
C ILE A 41 2.89 -5.54 0.53
N SER A 42 2.02 -6.36 1.12
CA SER A 42 0.86 -5.91 1.89
C SER A 42 1.19 -5.80 3.38
N GLY A 43 1.10 -4.60 3.95
CA GLY A 43 1.30 -4.34 5.37
C GLY A 43 0.31 -5.11 6.27
N GLY A 44 -0.95 -5.26 5.84
CA GLY A 44 -1.94 -6.08 6.55
C GLY A 44 -1.55 -7.57 6.62
N THR A 45 -0.89 -8.08 5.58
CA THR A 45 -0.35 -9.45 5.57
C THR A 45 0.79 -9.62 6.58
N MET A 46 1.62 -8.59 6.78
CA MET A 46 2.67 -8.62 7.80
C MET A 46 2.08 -8.61 9.21
N LEU A 47 1.05 -7.80 9.46
CA LEU A 47 0.32 -7.82 10.73
C LEU A 47 -0.34 -9.18 10.99
N LEU A 48 -0.83 -9.85 9.93
CA LEU A 48 -1.41 -11.19 10.04
C LEU A 48 -0.35 -12.23 10.38
N ALA A 49 0.81 -12.18 9.72
CA ALA A 49 1.94 -13.07 10.00
C ALA A 49 2.46 -12.94 11.45
N VAL A 50 2.47 -11.72 12.00
CA VAL A 50 2.80 -11.45 13.42
C VAL A 50 1.63 -11.81 14.36
N GLY A 51 0.44 -12.06 13.82
CA GLY A 51 -0.77 -12.46 14.53
C GLY A 51 -1.43 -11.34 15.34
N VAL A 52 -1.25 -10.08 14.92
CA VAL A 52 -1.85 -8.88 15.54
C VAL A 52 -2.96 -8.26 14.70
N TYR A 53 -3.15 -8.76 13.47
CA TYR A 53 -4.11 -8.21 12.51
C TYR A 53 -5.56 -8.13 13.03
N PRO A 54 -6.16 -9.19 13.63
CA PRO A 54 -7.54 -9.11 14.12
C PRO A 54 -7.75 -8.02 15.18
N GLN A 55 -6.78 -7.88 16.10
CA GLN A 55 -6.83 -6.88 17.15
C GLN A 55 -6.60 -5.47 16.60
N PHE A 56 -5.72 -5.33 15.61
CA PHE A 56 -5.47 -4.06 14.91
C PHE A 56 -6.74 -3.57 14.20
N ILE A 57 -7.37 -4.40 13.38
CA ILE A 57 -8.61 -4.04 12.69
C ILE A 57 -9.73 -3.72 13.68
N GLY A 58 -9.87 -4.52 14.75
CA GLY A 58 -10.82 -4.23 15.82
C GLY A 58 -10.55 -2.90 16.53
N ALA A 59 -9.28 -2.50 16.68
CA ALA A 59 -8.89 -1.22 17.24
C ALA A 59 -9.17 -0.05 16.28
N VAL A 60 -8.89 -0.22 14.98
CA VAL A 60 -9.24 0.74 13.92
C VAL A 60 -10.74 0.97 13.85
N ALA A 61 -11.55 -0.10 13.84
CA ALA A 61 -13.01 -0.01 13.79
C ALA A 61 -13.62 0.71 15.02
N LYS A 62 -13.02 0.48 16.20
CA LYS A 62 -13.39 1.22 17.42
C LYS A 62 -13.03 2.71 17.30
N ALA A 63 -11.84 3.01 16.81
CA ALA A 63 -11.41 4.40 16.62
C ALA A 63 -12.25 5.13 15.56
N SER A 64 -12.61 4.47 14.45
CA SER A 64 -13.42 5.06 13.38
C SER A 64 -14.86 5.36 13.81
N THR A 65 -15.38 4.62 14.79
CA THR A 65 -16.69 4.87 15.41
C THR A 65 -16.61 5.77 16.65
N LEU A 66 -15.47 6.44 16.87
CA LEU A 66 -15.18 7.31 18.03
C LEU A 66 -15.31 6.61 19.39
N ARG A 67 -15.22 5.28 19.41
CA ARG A 67 -15.24 4.44 20.62
C ARG A 67 -13.83 4.17 21.11
N PHE A 68 -13.23 5.17 21.74
CA PHE A 68 -11.85 5.08 22.21
C PHE A 68 -11.72 4.13 23.40
N SER A 69 -10.86 3.11 23.26
CA SER A 69 -10.46 2.21 24.34
C SER A 69 -8.96 2.39 24.59
N PRO A 70 -8.49 2.50 25.83
CA PRO A 70 -7.06 2.65 26.12
C PRO A 70 -6.21 1.53 25.49
N THR A 71 -6.70 0.29 25.52
CA THR A 71 -6.02 -0.86 24.90
C THR A 71 -5.98 -0.76 23.38
N ALA A 72 -7.07 -0.28 22.76
CA ALA A 72 -7.11 -0.07 21.31
C ALA A 72 -6.17 1.05 20.88
N LEU A 73 -6.20 2.18 21.59
CA LEU A 73 -5.30 3.31 21.35
C LEU A 73 -3.84 2.94 21.55
N LEU A 74 -3.51 2.18 22.60
CA LEU A 74 -2.16 1.68 22.82
C LEU A 74 -1.69 0.78 21.68
N LEU A 75 -2.54 -0.14 21.21
CA LEU A 75 -2.20 -1.00 20.08
C LEU A 75 -1.96 -0.19 18.81
N LEU A 76 -2.85 0.77 18.49
CA LEU A 76 -2.69 1.65 17.33
C LEU A 76 -1.43 2.50 17.44
N ALA A 77 -1.10 3.00 18.63
CA ALA A 77 0.12 3.75 18.88
C ALA A 77 1.39 2.89 18.70
N CYS A 78 1.39 1.65 19.21
CA CYS A 78 2.51 0.73 19.04
C CYS A 78 2.71 0.33 17.58
N VAL A 79 1.63 -0.02 16.87
CA VAL A 79 1.69 -0.38 15.44
C VAL A 79 2.08 0.83 14.59
N GLY A 80 1.41 1.97 14.79
CA GLY A 80 1.69 3.21 14.06
C GLY A 80 3.09 3.74 14.32
N GLY A 81 3.54 3.73 15.58
CA GLY A 81 4.89 4.14 15.96
C GLY A 81 5.96 3.20 15.40
N GLY A 82 5.74 1.89 15.46
CA GLY A 82 6.64 0.90 14.84
C GLY A 82 6.73 1.08 13.32
N ALA A 83 5.59 1.31 12.66
CA ALA A 83 5.53 1.54 11.22
C ALA A 83 6.24 2.85 10.84
N ALA A 84 5.93 3.95 11.52
CA ALA A 84 6.57 5.25 11.29
C ALA A 84 8.09 5.18 11.50
N GLY A 85 8.55 4.52 12.58
CA GLY A 85 9.98 4.31 12.84
C GLY A 85 10.67 3.49 11.76
N ALA A 86 10.04 2.40 11.29
CA ALA A 86 10.57 1.59 10.21
C ALA A 86 10.61 2.35 8.87
N ILE A 87 9.57 3.12 8.55
CA ILE A 87 9.53 3.93 7.33
C ILE A 87 10.60 5.02 7.41
N ALA A 88 10.71 5.77 8.51
CA ALA A 88 11.75 6.80 8.68
C ALA A 88 13.18 6.23 8.68
N GLY A 89 13.35 4.99 9.13
CA GLY A 89 14.62 4.26 9.06
C GLY A 89 14.97 3.78 7.65
N GLY A 90 13.98 3.33 6.87
CA GLY A 90 14.18 2.72 5.56
C GLY A 90 13.99 3.64 4.35
N ALA A 91 13.25 4.75 4.49
CA ALA A 91 12.89 5.64 3.37
C ALA A 91 14.11 6.22 2.67
N GLY A 92 15.14 6.62 3.44
CA GLY A 92 16.40 7.12 2.87
C GLY A 92 17.14 6.06 2.06
N VAL A 93 17.15 4.80 2.50
CA VAL A 93 17.77 3.70 1.74
C VAL A 93 17.03 3.48 0.42
N ILE A 94 15.70 3.45 0.46
CA ILE A 94 14.87 3.29 -0.74
C ILE A 94 15.05 4.48 -1.69
N GLY A 95 15.09 5.71 -1.19
CA GLY A 95 15.36 6.91 -1.98
C GLY A 95 16.71 6.82 -2.70
N THR A 96 17.79 6.55 -1.96
CA THR A 96 19.14 6.38 -2.54
C THR A 96 19.20 5.27 -3.59
N LEU A 97 18.49 4.16 -3.38
CA LEU A 97 18.42 3.07 -4.36
C LEU A 97 17.62 3.45 -5.60
N LEU A 98 16.54 4.22 -5.45
CA LEU A 98 15.75 4.72 -6.58
C LEU A 98 16.54 5.76 -7.40
N ASP A 99 17.43 6.54 -6.77
CA ASP A 99 18.30 7.48 -7.46
C ASP A 99 19.46 6.79 -8.18
N GLY A 100 20.14 5.87 -7.51
CA GLY A 100 21.32 5.19 -8.07
C GLY A 100 20.97 4.06 -9.04
N TYR A 101 19.85 3.36 -8.82
CA TYR A 101 19.47 2.14 -9.56
C TYR A 101 17.98 2.11 -9.94
N PRO A 102 17.45 3.14 -10.63
CA PRO A 102 16.01 3.25 -10.93
C PRO A 102 15.48 2.04 -11.71
N SER A 103 16.18 1.61 -12.75
CA SER A 103 15.75 0.46 -13.58
C SER A 103 15.69 -0.85 -12.80
N ALA A 104 16.64 -1.08 -11.90
CA ALA A 104 16.67 -2.25 -11.03
C ALA A 104 15.51 -2.23 -10.01
N MET A 105 15.29 -1.09 -9.35
CA MET A 105 14.22 -0.92 -8.37
C MET A 105 12.83 -1.05 -9.00
N TYR A 106 12.59 -0.40 -10.14
CA TYR A 106 11.32 -0.53 -10.85
C TYR A 106 11.10 -1.94 -11.40
N SER A 107 12.16 -2.63 -11.86
CA SER A 107 12.06 -4.04 -12.26
C SER A 107 11.65 -4.93 -11.08
N LEU A 108 12.27 -4.74 -9.91
CA LEU A 108 11.91 -5.45 -8.68
C LEU A 108 10.46 -5.17 -8.28
N PHE A 109 10.01 -3.91 -8.32
CA PHE A 109 8.65 -3.50 -7.99
C PHE A 109 7.62 -4.08 -8.97
N ILE A 110 7.93 -4.12 -10.27
CA ILE A 110 7.10 -4.81 -11.28
C ILE A 110 6.96 -6.28 -10.92
N GLY A 111 8.08 -6.94 -10.60
CA GLY A 111 8.08 -8.32 -10.14
C GLY A 111 7.17 -8.56 -8.94
N LEU A 112 7.37 -7.80 -7.87
CA LEU A 112 6.59 -7.90 -6.63
C LEU A 112 5.10 -7.64 -6.86
N THR A 113 4.78 -6.66 -7.72
CA THR A 113 3.41 -6.35 -8.14
C THR A 113 2.78 -7.52 -8.89
N LEU A 114 3.47 -8.05 -9.90
CA LEU A 114 3.02 -9.19 -10.69
C LEU A 114 2.87 -10.46 -9.84
N GLY A 115 3.67 -10.63 -8.79
CA GLY A 115 3.54 -11.74 -7.84
C GLY A 115 2.19 -11.79 -7.13
N GLY A 116 1.48 -10.66 -7.02
CA GLY A 116 0.12 -10.57 -6.47
C GLY A 116 -0.99 -10.96 -7.46
N VAL A 117 -0.74 -10.87 -8.77
CA VAL A 117 -1.72 -11.18 -9.84
C VAL A 117 -2.42 -12.52 -9.64
N PRO A 118 -1.71 -13.60 -9.30
CA PRO A 118 -2.32 -14.92 -9.27
C PRO A 118 -3.29 -15.12 -8.12
N ILE A 119 -3.20 -14.31 -7.06
CA ILE A 119 -4.21 -14.28 -5.99
C ILE A 119 -5.49 -13.65 -6.52
N LEU A 120 -5.39 -12.41 -7.05
CA LEU A 120 -6.55 -11.70 -7.59
C LEU A 120 -7.19 -12.47 -8.74
N TRP A 121 -6.37 -13.06 -9.61
CA TRP A 121 -6.82 -13.91 -10.70
C TRP A 121 -7.69 -15.07 -10.19
N ARG A 122 -7.26 -15.78 -9.14
CA ARG A 122 -8.05 -16.88 -8.57
C ARG A 122 -9.30 -16.39 -7.84
N MET A 123 -9.25 -15.21 -7.21
CA MET A 123 -10.40 -14.62 -6.53
C MET A 123 -11.49 -14.15 -7.49
N VAL A 124 -11.13 -13.80 -8.72
CA VAL A 124 -12.06 -13.22 -9.70
C VAL A 124 -12.67 -14.25 -10.65
N GLN A 125 -12.13 -15.47 -10.74
CA GLN A 125 -12.66 -16.51 -11.64
C GLN A 125 -14.14 -16.84 -11.36
N PRO A 126 -14.96 -17.11 -12.40
CA PRO A 126 -14.61 -17.04 -13.83
C PRO A 126 -14.50 -15.61 -14.40
N LEU A 127 -13.80 -15.41 -15.52
CA LEU A 127 -13.69 -14.11 -16.19
C LEU A 127 -14.94 -13.82 -17.05
N ASP A 128 -16.00 -13.33 -16.42
CA ASP A 128 -17.20 -12.89 -17.12
C ASP A 128 -17.09 -11.45 -17.65
N ARG A 129 -18.06 -11.03 -18.46
CA ARG A 129 -18.10 -9.69 -19.08
C ARG A 129 -17.87 -8.52 -18.10
N PRO A 130 -18.48 -8.47 -16.90
CA PRO A 130 -18.22 -7.37 -15.96
C PRO A 130 -16.78 -7.35 -15.46
N VAL A 131 -16.15 -8.51 -15.24
CA VAL A 131 -14.75 -8.60 -14.85
C VAL A 131 -13.84 -8.10 -15.96
N ILE A 132 -14.04 -8.58 -17.18
CA ILE A 132 -13.21 -8.18 -18.32
C ILE A 132 -13.39 -6.68 -18.62
N GLY A 133 -14.63 -6.19 -18.62
CA GLY A 133 -14.94 -4.78 -18.85
C GLY A 133 -14.32 -3.85 -17.80
N SER A 134 -14.43 -4.21 -16.52
CA SER A 134 -13.82 -3.43 -15.44
C SER A 134 -12.29 -3.50 -15.44
N ALA A 135 -11.71 -4.67 -15.75
CA ALA A 135 -10.27 -4.82 -15.89
C ALA A 135 -9.71 -4.00 -17.06
N ALA A 136 -10.35 -4.08 -18.24
CA ALA A 136 -9.96 -3.31 -19.41
C ALA A 136 -10.11 -1.80 -19.17
N GLY A 137 -11.20 -1.37 -18.53
CA GLY A 137 -11.40 0.02 -18.13
C GLY A 137 -10.33 0.53 -17.18
N ALA A 138 -9.93 -0.29 -16.20
CA ALA A 138 -8.84 0.04 -15.28
C ALA A 138 -7.47 0.11 -15.98
N ILE A 139 -7.18 -0.82 -16.90
CA ILE A 139 -5.95 -0.77 -17.70
C ILE A 139 -5.93 0.49 -18.55
N ALA A 140 -7.03 0.81 -19.24
CA ALA A 140 -7.15 2.02 -20.06
C ALA A 140 -6.98 3.30 -19.21
N LEU A 141 -7.55 3.34 -18.01
CA LEU A 141 -7.34 4.42 -17.05
C LEU A 141 -5.85 4.56 -16.69
N MET A 142 -5.17 3.46 -16.37
CA MET A 142 -3.74 3.50 -16.05
C MET A 142 -2.89 3.98 -17.23
N MET A 143 -3.23 3.55 -18.45
CA MET A 143 -2.56 4.01 -19.67
C MET A 143 -2.76 5.52 -19.89
N LEU A 144 -3.98 6.02 -19.66
CA LEU A 144 -4.30 7.44 -19.77
C LEU A 144 -3.54 8.26 -18.72
N LEU A 145 -3.51 7.81 -17.47
CA LEU A 145 -2.76 8.48 -16.39
C LEU A 145 -1.27 8.51 -16.70
N ALA A 146 -0.69 7.40 -17.17
CA ALA A 146 0.71 7.34 -17.57
C ALA A 146 1.03 8.26 -18.77
N ALA A 147 0.10 8.41 -19.71
CA ALA A 147 0.25 9.30 -20.87
C ALA A 147 0.08 10.79 -20.54
N THR A 148 -0.60 11.11 -19.44
CA THR A 148 -0.89 12.48 -19.00
C THR A 148 -0.01 12.94 -17.83
N ASP A 149 0.98 12.12 -17.44
CA ASP A 149 1.92 12.38 -16.37
C ASP A 149 2.73 13.67 -16.65
N PRO A 150 2.47 14.78 -15.91
CA PRO A 150 3.07 16.09 -16.19
C PRO A 150 4.59 16.10 -16.05
N GLU A 151 5.14 15.26 -15.15
CA GLU A 151 6.58 15.12 -14.98
C GLU A 151 7.25 14.48 -16.20
N ARG A 152 6.56 13.53 -16.85
CA ARG A 152 7.02 12.91 -18.11
C ARG A 152 6.84 13.82 -19.32
N ALA A 153 5.81 14.68 -19.29
CA ALA A 153 5.50 15.60 -20.38
C ALA A 153 6.41 16.85 -20.39
N GLY A 154 7.20 17.10 -19.33
CA GLY A 154 8.06 18.30 -19.23
C GLY A 154 7.28 19.62 -19.19
N THR A 155 5.96 19.56 -19.02
CA THR A 155 5.06 20.70 -18.96
C THR A 155 4.88 21.12 -17.51
N GLY A 156 5.49 22.24 -17.14
CA GLY A 156 5.61 22.70 -15.77
C GLY A 156 4.29 22.94 -15.02
N ALA A 157 4.44 22.90 -13.69
CA ALA A 157 3.55 23.38 -12.64
C ALA A 157 2.07 22.98 -12.78
N SER A 158 1.73 21.81 -12.26
CA SER A 158 0.39 21.62 -11.68
C SER A 158 0.17 22.71 -10.63
N SER A 159 -1.02 23.32 -10.59
CA SER A 159 -1.34 24.28 -9.52
C SER A 159 -1.14 23.59 -8.17
N ASP A 160 -0.50 24.26 -7.21
CA ASP A 160 -0.20 23.70 -5.88
C ASP A 160 -1.42 23.00 -5.26
N ALA A 161 -2.62 23.57 -5.42
CA ALA A 161 -3.87 22.99 -4.93
C ALA A 161 -4.21 21.63 -5.55
N ALA A 162 -3.99 21.44 -6.86
CA ALA A 162 -4.22 20.17 -7.54
C ALA A 162 -3.19 19.10 -7.14
N ALA A 163 -1.93 19.50 -6.94
CA ALA A 163 -0.88 18.61 -6.43
C ALA A 163 -1.19 18.17 -4.99
N TYR A 164 -1.60 19.09 -4.12
CA TYR A 164 -2.02 18.78 -2.75
C TYR A 164 -3.28 17.91 -2.71
N ALA A 165 -4.26 18.18 -3.57
CA ALA A 165 -5.43 17.32 -3.71
C ALA A 165 -5.05 15.91 -4.17
N MET A 166 -4.10 15.77 -5.09
CA MET A 166 -3.63 14.47 -5.54
C MET A 166 -2.88 13.71 -4.43
N LEU A 167 -2.04 14.38 -3.64
CA LEU A 167 -1.40 13.80 -2.46
C LEU A 167 -2.44 13.34 -1.42
N ALA A 168 -3.51 14.11 -1.22
CA ALA A 168 -4.60 13.72 -0.34
C ALA A 168 -5.38 12.51 -0.87
N VAL A 169 -5.70 12.47 -2.17
CA VAL A 169 -6.35 11.31 -2.81
C VAL A 169 -5.44 10.09 -2.79
N ALA A 170 -4.13 10.27 -2.92
CA ALA A 170 -3.16 9.19 -2.82
C ALA A 170 -3.08 8.64 -1.40
N GLY A 171 -2.95 9.52 -0.39
CA GLY A 171 -3.05 9.13 1.02
C GLY A 171 -4.36 8.42 1.33
N PHE A 172 -5.47 8.92 0.81
CA PHE A 172 -6.81 8.34 0.96
C PHE A 172 -6.92 6.93 0.38
N SER A 173 -6.46 6.77 -0.87
CA SER A 173 -6.46 5.48 -1.54
C SER A 173 -5.53 4.48 -0.82
N GLY A 174 -4.31 4.92 -0.49
CA GLY A 174 -3.33 4.12 0.24
C GLY A 174 -3.82 3.70 1.63
N GLY A 175 -4.45 4.62 2.38
CA GLY A 175 -5.05 4.35 3.69
C GLY A 175 -6.21 3.36 3.62
N ALA A 176 -7.08 3.48 2.60
CA ALA A 176 -8.15 2.52 2.37
C ALA A 176 -7.62 1.12 2.05
N ALA A 177 -6.57 1.01 1.23
CA ALA A 177 -5.94 -0.28 0.91
C ALA A 177 -5.30 -0.97 2.11
N MET A 178 -4.74 -0.22 3.08
CA MET A 178 -4.06 -0.82 4.24
C MET A 178 -4.98 -1.59 5.19
N ILE A 179 -6.30 -1.40 5.10
CA ILE A 179 -7.28 -2.10 5.93
C ILE A 179 -7.53 -3.52 5.39
N LEU A 180 -7.54 -3.68 4.07
CA LEU A 180 -7.80 -4.97 3.45
C LEU A 180 -6.52 -5.82 3.39
N PRO A 181 -6.54 -7.04 3.95
CA PRO A 181 -5.36 -7.89 3.91
C PRO A 181 -5.15 -8.38 2.48
N GLY A 182 -3.94 -8.19 1.96
CA GLY A 182 -3.58 -8.58 0.60
C GLY A 182 -3.70 -7.46 -0.44
N VAL A 183 -4.12 -6.25 -0.05
CA VAL A 183 -4.03 -5.06 -0.90
C VAL A 183 -2.90 -4.17 -0.37
N SER A 184 -1.95 -3.79 -1.23
CA SER A 184 -0.80 -2.97 -0.83
C SER A 184 -1.12 -1.47 -0.99
N GLY A 185 -1.02 -0.69 0.09
CA GLY A 185 -1.20 0.76 0.03
C GLY A 185 -0.11 1.46 -0.78
N ALA A 186 1.15 1.03 -0.60
CA ALA A 186 2.30 1.51 -1.38
C ALA A 186 2.14 1.26 -2.88
N TYR A 187 1.50 0.14 -3.22
CA TYR A 187 1.11 -0.15 -4.59
C TYR A 187 0.12 0.88 -5.14
N LEU A 188 -0.95 1.24 -4.41
CA LEU A 188 -1.87 2.30 -4.84
C LEU A 188 -1.19 3.68 -4.96
N LEU A 189 -0.24 3.99 -4.07
CA LEU A 189 0.55 5.22 -4.19
C LEU A 189 1.41 5.23 -5.47
N LEU A 190 1.97 4.07 -5.82
CA LEU A 190 2.73 3.89 -7.06
C LEU A 190 1.84 4.08 -8.29
N LEU A 191 0.59 3.61 -8.24
CA LEU A 191 -0.39 3.83 -9.32
C LEU A 191 -0.71 5.29 -9.57
N LEU A 192 -0.80 6.08 -8.50
CA LEU A 192 -1.16 7.48 -8.58
C LEU A 192 0.06 8.37 -8.87
N GLY A 193 1.23 7.78 -9.12
CA GLY A 193 2.50 8.50 -9.31
C GLY A 193 3.01 9.21 -8.05
N GLN A 194 2.36 9.02 -6.89
CA GLN A 194 2.67 9.73 -5.66
C GLN A 194 3.64 8.98 -4.74
N TYR A 195 4.03 7.75 -5.10
CA TYR A 195 4.95 6.95 -4.29
C TYR A 195 6.30 7.64 -4.06
N ARG A 196 6.96 8.12 -5.12
CA ARG A 196 8.28 8.75 -5.04
C ARG A 196 8.23 10.06 -4.24
N PRO A 197 7.33 11.02 -4.54
CA PRO A 197 7.17 12.23 -3.72
C PRO A 197 6.96 11.95 -2.23
N ILE A 198 6.17 10.93 -1.90
CA ILE A 198 5.90 10.56 -0.50
C ILE A 198 7.14 9.95 0.17
N VAL A 199 7.84 9.03 -0.50
CA VAL A 199 9.07 8.42 0.07
C VAL A 199 10.15 9.47 0.29
N ASP A 200 10.35 10.37 -0.66
CA ASP A 200 11.35 11.45 -0.55
C ASP A 200 10.98 12.42 0.58
N ALA A 201 9.69 12.78 0.72
CA ALA A 201 9.23 13.60 1.83
C ALA A 201 9.43 12.93 3.20
N VAL A 202 9.18 11.61 3.32
CA VAL A 202 9.46 10.90 4.58
C VAL A 202 10.97 10.83 4.85
N ALA A 203 11.79 10.58 3.82
CA ALA A 203 13.24 10.58 3.95
C ALA A 203 13.76 11.97 4.40
N ALA A 204 13.19 13.05 3.86
CA ALA A 204 13.52 14.42 4.22
C ALA A 204 13.14 14.78 5.66
N VAL A 205 11.96 14.36 6.15
CA VAL A 205 11.62 14.52 7.58
C VAL A 205 12.61 13.75 8.46
N ALA A 206 12.97 12.53 8.07
CA ALA A 206 13.87 11.70 8.85
C ALA A 206 15.31 12.26 8.86
N SER A 207 15.80 12.82 7.77
CA SER A 207 17.10 13.49 7.72
C SER A 207 17.08 14.79 8.52
N ALA A 208 16.01 15.57 8.42
CA ALA A 208 15.83 16.83 9.14
C ALA A 208 15.84 16.63 10.66
N ALA A 209 15.13 15.61 11.14
CA ALA A 209 15.13 15.24 12.55
C ALA A 209 16.52 14.85 13.07
N ARG A 210 17.36 14.20 12.24
CA ARG A 210 18.75 13.84 12.61
C ARG A 210 19.69 15.04 12.57
N ALA A 211 19.48 15.96 11.64
CA ALA A 211 20.28 17.17 11.47
C ALA A 211 19.88 18.32 12.42
N GLY A 212 18.70 18.23 13.05
CA GLY A 212 18.14 19.33 13.84
C GLY A 212 17.64 20.51 12.98
N ASP A 213 17.34 20.26 11.70
CA ASP A 213 16.93 21.29 10.74
C ASP A 213 15.40 21.44 10.72
N ALA A 214 14.90 22.48 11.38
CA ALA A 214 13.46 22.73 11.49
C ALA A 214 12.82 23.16 10.17
N ASP A 215 13.55 23.86 9.30
CA ASP A 215 13.03 24.38 8.05
C ASP A 215 12.84 23.25 7.03
N MET A 216 13.84 22.36 6.92
CA MET A 216 13.73 21.17 6.09
C MET A 216 12.64 20.22 6.59
N ALA A 217 12.49 20.08 7.92
CA ALA A 217 11.41 19.29 8.49
C ALA A 217 10.03 19.88 8.16
N ALA A 218 9.87 21.20 8.28
CA ALA A 218 8.62 21.88 7.96
C ALA A 218 8.25 21.71 6.48
N ALA A 219 9.20 21.92 5.56
CA ALA A 219 8.98 21.75 4.12
C ALA A 219 8.50 20.32 3.78
N ALA A 220 9.15 19.31 4.34
CA ALA A 220 8.76 17.92 4.12
C ALA A 220 7.41 17.56 4.77
N LEU A 221 7.10 18.13 5.94
CA LEU A 221 5.80 17.98 6.59
C LEU A 221 4.66 18.59 5.78
N PHE A 222 4.88 19.68 5.05
CA PHE A 222 3.86 20.25 4.16
C PHE A 222 3.43 19.28 3.04
N VAL A 223 4.34 18.43 2.57
CA VAL A 223 4.02 17.36 1.59
C VAL A 223 3.29 16.19 2.27
N LEU A 224 3.67 15.83 3.49
CA LEU A 224 3.07 14.70 4.22
C LEU A 224 1.71 15.01 4.84
N LEU A 225 1.43 16.28 5.16
CA LEU A 225 0.17 16.70 5.77
C LEU A 225 -1.09 16.30 4.96
N PRO A 226 -1.21 16.64 3.66
CA PRO A 226 -2.35 16.21 2.84
C PRO A 226 -2.44 14.69 2.75
N VAL A 227 -1.30 13.99 2.69
CA VAL A 227 -1.25 12.51 2.66
C VAL A 227 -1.80 11.94 3.97
N ALA A 228 -1.40 12.49 5.12
CA ALA A 228 -1.87 12.06 6.43
C ALA A 228 -3.38 12.30 6.62
N VAL A 229 -3.88 13.46 6.17
CA VAL A 229 -5.32 13.76 6.14
C VAL A 229 -6.04 12.77 5.24
N GLY A 230 -5.50 12.52 4.05
CA GLY A 230 -5.98 11.51 3.12
C GLY A 230 -6.09 10.14 3.78
N VAL A 231 -5.00 9.63 4.37
CA VAL A 231 -4.95 8.33 5.05
C VAL A 231 -6.02 8.23 6.13
N GLY A 232 -6.15 9.26 6.98
CA GLY A 232 -7.16 9.30 8.04
C GLY A 232 -8.59 9.20 7.47
N LEU A 233 -8.89 10.01 6.45
CA LEU A 233 -10.20 9.98 5.78
C LEU A 233 -10.44 8.66 5.04
N GLY A 234 -9.43 8.09 4.38
CA GLY A 234 -9.53 6.82 3.66
C GLY A 234 -9.81 5.65 4.59
N VAL A 235 -9.14 5.62 5.75
CA VAL A 235 -9.33 4.63 6.81
C VAL A 235 -10.75 4.70 7.39
N VAL A 236 -11.31 5.91 7.57
CA VAL A 236 -12.63 6.11 8.19
C VAL A 236 -13.79 5.97 7.19
N CYS A 237 -13.68 6.57 6.01
CA CYS A 237 -14.80 6.72 5.07
C CYS A 237 -14.87 5.58 4.04
N VAL A 238 -13.74 5.10 3.53
CA VAL A 238 -13.70 4.24 2.34
C VAL A 238 -13.43 2.78 2.62
N SER A 239 -12.97 2.44 3.82
CA SER A 239 -13.12 1.09 4.36
C SER A 239 -14.53 0.54 4.11
N ASN A 240 -15.56 1.32 4.47
CA ASN A 240 -16.96 0.96 4.27
C ASN A 240 -17.38 0.96 2.79
N LEU A 241 -16.86 1.88 1.96
CA LEU A 241 -17.22 1.94 0.53
C LEU A 241 -16.63 0.76 -0.25
N VAL A 242 -15.34 0.47 -0.06
CA VAL A 242 -14.67 -0.66 -0.72
C VAL A 242 -15.26 -1.97 -0.22
N GLU A 243 -15.55 -2.09 1.08
CA GLU A 243 -16.28 -3.23 1.64
C GLU A 243 -17.66 -3.37 0.97
N LEU A 244 -18.44 -2.29 0.88
CA LEU A 244 -19.75 -2.28 0.21
C LEU A 244 -19.64 -2.66 -1.28
N LEU A 245 -18.62 -2.18 -1.99
CA LEU A 245 -18.38 -2.53 -3.39
C LEU A 245 -17.92 -3.99 -3.54
N LEU A 246 -17.18 -4.53 -2.58
CA LEU A 246 -16.78 -5.94 -2.57
C LEU A 246 -17.91 -6.87 -2.13
N GLU A 247 -18.87 -6.40 -1.33
CA GLU A 247 -20.07 -7.14 -0.96
C GLU A 247 -21.10 -7.15 -2.10
N ARG A 248 -21.40 -5.97 -2.67
CA ARG A 248 -22.49 -5.80 -3.65
C ARG A 248 -22.04 -5.98 -5.10
N TYR A 249 -20.82 -5.58 -5.43
CA TYR A 249 -20.27 -5.61 -6.80
C TYR A 249 -18.94 -6.38 -6.87
N ARG A 250 -18.81 -7.43 -6.04
CA ARG A 250 -17.56 -8.19 -5.84
C ARG A 250 -16.77 -8.46 -7.11
N ARG A 251 -17.43 -8.97 -8.16
CA ARG A 251 -16.78 -9.38 -9.41
C ARG A 251 -16.23 -8.18 -10.17
N THR A 252 -17.03 -7.14 -10.35
CA THR A 252 -16.61 -5.88 -10.99
C THR A 252 -15.46 -5.22 -10.21
N THR A 253 -15.55 -5.19 -8.89
CA THR A 253 -14.50 -4.62 -8.03
C THR A 253 -13.19 -5.41 -8.13
N LEU A 254 -13.25 -6.75 -8.08
CA LEU A 254 -12.07 -7.59 -8.26
C LEU A 254 -11.48 -7.51 -9.68
N GLY A 255 -12.31 -7.41 -10.72
CA GLY A 255 -11.88 -7.19 -12.09
C GLY A 255 -11.18 -5.84 -12.26
N PHE A 256 -11.75 -4.78 -11.70
CA PHE A 256 -11.14 -3.44 -11.67
C PHE A 256 -9.78 -3.46 -10.96
N LEU A 257 -9.68 -4.07 -9.77
CA LEU A 257 -8.42 -4.20 -9.03
C LEU A 257 -7.37 -5.00 -9.81
N LEU A 258 -7.77 -6.08 -10.48
CA LEU A 258 -6.88 -6.86 -11.36
C LEU A 258 -6.41 -6.03 -12.56
N GLY A 259 -7.28 -5.23 -13.17
CA GLY A 259 -6.93 -4.34 -14.27
C GLY A 259 -5.99 -3.22 -13.84
N LEU A 260 -6.21 -2.62 -12.67
CA LEU A 260 -5.25 -1.68 -12.07
C LEU A 260 -3.89 -2.37 -11.87
N LEU A 261 -3.90 -3.60 -11.33
CA LEU A 261 -2.72 -4.45 -11.13
C LEU A 261 -1.87 -4.64 -12.38
N LEU A 262 -2.52 -4.92 -13.50
CA LEU A 262 -1.84 -5.14 -14.77
C LEU A 262 -1.45 -3.81 -15.45
N GLY A 263 -2.33 -2.81 -15.41
CA GLY A 263 -2.10 -1.50 -16.03
C GLY A 263 -0.94 -0.73 -15.40
N SER A 264 -0.69 -0.94 -14.11
CA SER A 264 0.43 -0.30 -13.41
C SER A 264 1.80 -0.70 -13.90
N VAL A 265 1.95 -1.94 -14.35
CA VAL A 265 3.21 -2.45 -14.90
C VAL A 265 3.56 -1.66 -16.16
N VAL A 266 2.53 -1.26 -16.92
CA VAL A 266 2.73 -0.43 -18.11
C VAL A 266 3.16 0.98 -17.75
N GLY A 267 2.62 1.57 -16.68
CA GLY A 267 3.04 2.89 -16.19
C GLY A 267 4.49 2.95 -15.67
N LEU A 268 5.08 1.79 -15.32
CA LEU A 268 6.47 1.69 -14.83
C LEU A 268 7.48 1.42 -15.95
N TRP A 269 7.02 1.13 -17.17
CA TRP A 269 7.86 0.81 -18.33
C TRP A 269 7.63 1.80 -19.48
N PRO A 270 8.65 2.36 -20.16
CA PRO A 270 10.08 2.11 -20.02
C PRO A 270 10.77 2.95 -18.94
N PHE A 271 11.82 2.40 -18.36
CA PHE A 271 12.60 2.97 -17.25
C PHE A 271 13.38 4.21 -17.65
N ALA A 272 12.75 5.39 -17.71
CA ALA A 272 13.43 6.67 -17.94
C ALA A 272 14.43 6.67 -19.14
N GLY A 273 14.25 5.74 -20.11
CA GLY A 273 15.24 5.41 -21.15
C GLY A 273 15.18 3.95 -21.61
N VAL A 274 15.87 3.66 -22.73
CA VAL A 274 16.03 2.28 -23.25
C VAL A 274 17.20 1.62 -22.51
N PRO A 275 16.97 0.55 -21.72
CA PRO A 275 18.05 -0.10 -20.99
C PRO A 275 19.02 -0.81 -21.94
N SER A 276 20.30 -0.89 -21.55
CA SER A 276 21.25 -1.76 -22.25
C SER A 276 20.85 -3.24 -22.09
N THR A 277 21.31 -4.12 -22.97
CA THR A 277 20.97 -5.56 -22.91
C THR A 277 21.32 -6.18 -21.55
N ALA A 278 22.44 -5.76 -20.93
CA ALA A 278 22.84 -6.21 -19.60
C ALA A 278 21.90 -5.70 -18.50
N GLN A 279 21.47 -4.43 -18.58
CA GLN A 279 20.50 -3.86 -17.65
C GLN A 279 19.11 -4.49 -17.81
N ALA A 280 18.70 -4.81 -19.04
CA ALA A 280 17.46 -5.51 -19.32
C ALA A 280 17.48 -6.94 -18.74
N ALA A 281 18.60 -7.67 -18.88
CA ALA A 281 18.77 -9.00 -18.30
C ALA A 281 18.76 -8.96 -16.76
N ALA A 282 19.48 -8.01 -16.15
CA ALA A 282 19.48 -7.80 -14.71
C ALA A 282 18.09 -7.41 -14.19
N GLY A 283 17.39 -6.52 -14.90
CA GLY A 283 16.02 -6.13 -14.59
C GLY A 283 15.06 -7.31 -14.66
N ALA A 284 15.14 -8.15 -15.71
CA ALA A 284 14.34 -9.36 -15.81
C ALA A 284 14.59 -10.32 -14.64
N ALA A 285 15.85 -10.54 -14.25
CA ALA A 285 16.19 -11.36 -13.09
C ALA A 285 15.59 -10.79 -11.79
N LEU A 286 15.70 -9.48 -11.56
CA LEU A 286 15.11 -8.81 -10.40
C LEU A 286 13.58 -8.88 -10.38
N ALA A 287 12.93 -8.73 -11.53
CA ALA A 287 11.49 -8.88 -11.66
C ALA A 287 11.06 -10.32 -11.33
N LEU A 288 11.79 -11.34 -11.80
CA LEU A 288 11.53 -12.73 -11.44
C LEU A 288 11.73 -12.99 -9.94
N THR A 289 12.78 -12.43 -9.34
CA THR A 289 13.00 -12.50 -7.89
C THR A 289 11.86 -11.85 -7.12
N GLY A 290 11.46 -10.62 -7.50
CA GLY A 290 10.33 -9.92 -6.90
C GLY A 290 9.04 -10.73 -7.00
N PHE A 291 8.75 -11.29 -8.18
CA PHE A 291 7.59 -12.15 -8.38
C PHE A 291 7.62 -13.36 -7.45
N ALA A 292 8.73 -14.08 -7.38
CA ALA A 292 8.89 -15.25 -6.54
C ALA A 292 8.71 -14.92 -5.04
N VAL A 293 9.27 -13.80 -4.57
CA VAL A 293 9.14 -13.33 -3.19
C VAL A 293 7.68 -13.02 -2.87
N SER A 294 7.04 -12.15 -3.66
CA SER A 294 5.64 -11.76 -3.45
C SER A 294 4.70 -12.95 -3.51
N TRP A 295 4.89 -13.85 -4.49
CA TRP A 295 4.13 -15.09 -4.62
C TRP A 295 4.28 -15.99 -3.38
N THR A 296 5.49 -16.13 -2.84
CA THR A 296 5.78 -16.99 -1.68
C THR A 296 5.14 -16.43 -0.41
N ILE A 297 5.32 -15.14 -0.13
CA ILE A 297 4.69 -14.43 0.99
C ILE A 297 3.16 -14.63 0.93
N SER A 298 2.60 -14.49 -0.26
CA SER A 298 1.18 -14.65 -0.52
C SER A 298 0.65 -16.08 -0.34
N ARG A 299 1.49 -17.10 -0.47
CA ARG A 299 1.13 -18.49 -0.12
C ARG A 299 1.19 -18.72 1.38
N LEU A 300 2.20 -18.18 2.07
CA LEU A 300 2.35 -18.33 3.52
C LEU A 300 1.20 -17.71 4.29
N GLY A 301 0.72 -16.52 3.87
CA GLY A 301 -0.43 -15.85 4.48
C GLY A 301 -1.78 -16.58 4.33
N ARG A 302 -1.86 -17.68 3.55
CA ARG A 302 -3.07 -18.51 3.42
C ARG A 302 -3.03 -19.78 4.28
N ALA A 303 -1.88 -20.12 4.85
CA ALA A 303 -1.70 -21.34 5.66
C ALA A 303 -2.00 -21.14 7.15
N THR A 304 -2.40 -19.93 7.54
CA THR A 304 -2.73 -19.49 8.90
C THR A 304 -4.12 -18.88 8.94
#